data_AF-M6REA9-F1
#
_entry.id   AF-M6REA9-F1
#
_cell.length_a   1.000
_cell.length_b   1.000
_cell.length_c   1.000
_cell.angle_alpha   90.00
_cell.angle_beta   90.00
_cell.angle_gamma   90.00
#
_symmetry.space_group_name_H-M   'P 1'
#
loop_
_entity.id
_entity.type
_entity.pdbx_description
1 polymer ?
#
loop_
_entity_poly.entity_id
_entity_poly.type
_entity_poly.pdbx_seq_one_letter_code
_entity_poly.pdbx_strand_id
1 'polypeptide(L)'
;MQEFRERVSNLKEFSSELIQSDILNPQYEEKFDIVFSVGLIEHFDVENTRKAFLNHLQFVKTPGVLIVTFPTPTFLYRMTRFLAECLDMWIFHDERPIRESEIRSLIPSLNYNICEYSGLSYEPKE
;
A
#
# COMPACT_ATOMS: atom_id res chain seq x y z
N MET A 1 -18.30 -13.06 1.01
CA MET A 1 -18.54 -12.61 -0.38
C MET A 1 -20.00 -12.25 -0.67
N GLN A 2 -20.98 -13.02 -0.20
CA GLN A 2 -22.41 -12.75 -0.46
C GLN A 2 -22.92 -11.49 0.26
N GLU A 3 -22.59 -11.31 1.54
CA GLU A 3 -22.95 -10.12 2.33
C GLU A 3 -22.31 -8.82 1.81
N PHE A 4 -21.10 -8.91 1.24
CA PHE A 4 -20.44 -7.76 0.61
C PHE A 4 -21.20 -7.29 -0.63
N ARG A 5 -21.67 -8.23 -1.46
CA ARG A 5 -22.46 -7.92 -2.66
C ARG A 5 -23.82 -7.29 -2.32
N GLU A 6 -24.50 -7.78 -1.28
CA GLU A 6 -25.78 -7.20 -0.82
C GLU A 6 -25.63 -5.76 -0.29
N ARG A 7 -24.55 -5.48 0.45
CA ARG A 7 -24.27 -4.12 0.93
C ARG A 7 -24.00 -3.14 -0.21
N VAL A 8 -23.27 -3.59 -1.23
CA VAL A 8 -22.98 -2.77 -2.42
C VAL A 8 -24.24 -2.49 -3.24
N SER A 9 -25.16 -3.45 -3.37
CA SER A 9 -26.40 -3.27 -4.15
C SER A 9 -27.36 -2.21 -3.61
N ASN A 10 -27.25 -1.82 -2.34
CA ASN A 10 -28.07 -0.78 -1.71
C ASN A 10 -27.50 0.64 -1.90
N LEU A 11 -26.29 0.78 -2.48
CA LEU A 11 -25.73 2.06 -2.87
C LEU A 11 -26.29 2.41 -4.25
N LYS A 12 -27.11 3.48 -4.33
CA LYS A 12 -27.61 4.02 -5.60
C LYS A 12 -26.41 4.29 -6.53
N GLU A 13 -26.41 3.62 -7.69
CA GLU A 13 -25.40 3.70 -8.75
C GLU A 13 -23.94 3.66 -8.27
N PHE A 14 -23.53 2.51 -7.74
CA PHE A 14 -22.12 2.15 -7.66
C PHE A 14 -21.72 1.40 -8.94
N SER A 15 -20.98 2.04 -9.83
CA SER A 15 -20.28 1.35 -10.92
C SER A 15 -18.91 0.90 -10.41
N SER A 16 -18.54 -0.35 -10.73
CA SER A 16 -17.23 -0.89 -10.44
C SER A 16 -16.70 -1.60 -11.66
N GLU A 17 -15.43 -1.36 -11.98
CA GLU A 17 -14.71 -2.08 -13.02
C GLU A 17 -13.60 -2.90 -12.39
N LEU A 18 -13.41 -4.12 -12.90
CA LEU A 18 -12.31 -4.99 -12.51
C LEU A 18 -11.30 -5.03 -13.65
N ILE A 19 -10.09 -4.56 -13.38
CA ILE A 19 -9.01 -4.53 -14.36
C ILE A 19 -7.93 -5.53 -13.90
N GLN A 20 -7.64 -6.51 -14.75
CA GLN A 20 -6.51 -7.41 -14.54
C GLN A 20 -5.25 -6.75 -15.13
N SER A 21 -4.32 -6.33 -14.28
CA SER A 21 -3.07 -5.68 -14.70
C SER A 21 -1.94 -6.00 -13.73
N ASP A 22 -0.70 -5.91 -14.21
CA ASP A 22 0.52 -5.95 -13.40
C ASP A 22 0.90 -4.51 -12.99
N ILE A 23 1.04 -4.26 -11.69
CA ILE A 23 1.44 -2.94 -11.19
C ILE A 23 2.88 -2.58 -11.55
N LEU A 24 3.75 -3.54 -11.87
CA LEU A 24 5.10 -3.29 -12.35
C LEU A 24 5.13 -2.89 -13.82
N ASN A 25 4.07 -3.17 -14.59
CA ASN A 25 3.93 -2.80 -16.00
C ASN A 25 2.45 -2.53 -16.37
N PRO A 26 1.84 -1.47 -15.84
CA PRO A 26 0.42 -1.23 -16.02
C PRO A 26 0.09 -0.85 -17.47
N GLN A 27 -1.06 -1.32 -17.95
CA GLN A 27 -1.59 -1.05 -19.30
C GLN A 27 -2.84 -0.15 -19.27
N TYR A 28 -3.20 0.36 -18.09
CA TYR A 28 -4.36 1.22 -17.90
C TYR A 28 -3.93 2.69 -17.88
N GLU A 29 -4.73 3.59 -18.44
CA GLU A 29 -4.33 4.99 -18.61
C GLU A 29 -5.21 5.99 -17.84
N GLU A 30 -6.37 5.58 -17.33
CA GLU A 30 -7.22 6.53 -16.63
C GLU A 30 -6.66 6.93 -15.26
N LYS A 31 -7.07 8.11 -14.81
CA LYS A 31 -6.66 8.69 -13.54
C LYS A 31 -7.84 8.88 -12.61
N PHE A 32 -7.56 8.79 -11.33
CA PHE A 32 -8.51 8.86 -10.24
C PHE A 32 -8.17 10.00 -9.29
N ASP A 33 -9.21 10.54 -8.66
CA ASP A 33 -9.07 11.55 -7.61
C ASP A 33 -8.41 10.95 -6.35
N ILE A 34 -8.64 9.65 -6.11
CA ILE A 34 -8.05 8.85 -5.03
C ILE A 34 -7.53 7.53 -5.59
N VAL A 35 -6.27 7.21 -5.29
CA VAL A 35 -5.65 5.90 -5.55
C VAL A 35 -5.33 5.25 -4.22
N PHE A 36 -5.77 4.01 -4.01
CA PHE A 36 -5.63 3.29 -2.75
C PHE A 36 -4.93 1.94 -2.97
N SER A 37 -3.82 1.72 -2.24
CA SER A 37 -3.02 0.49 -2.29
C SER A 37 -2.80 -0.06 -0.89
N VAL A 38 -3.15 -1.33 -0.67
CA VAL A 38 -3.02 -2.04 0.61
C VAL A 38 -2.52 -3.44 0.34
N GLY A 39 -1.54 -3.93 1.11
CA GLY A 39 -1.14 -5.34 1.06
C GLY A 39 -0.50 -5.75 -0.27
N LEU A 40 0.39 -4.92 -0.82
CA LEU A 40 0.91 -5.12 -2.18
C LEU A 40 2.41 -4.85 -2.30
N ILE A 41 2.86 -3.64 -1.96
CA ILE A 41 4.22 -3.20 -2.30
C ILE A 41 5.32 -3.90 -1.47
N GLU A 42 4.93 -4.50 -0.34
CA GLU A 42 5.74 -5.30 0.58
C GLU A 42 6.12 -6.69 0.06
N HIS A 43 5.49 -7.15 -1.01
CA HIS A 43 5.78 -8.45 -1.64
C HIS A 43 6.88 -8.36 -2.71
N PHE A 44 7.41 -7.17 -2.98
CA PHE A 44 8.46 -6.93 -3.97
C PHE A 44 9.83 -6.73 -3.33
N ASP A 45 10.89 -6.96 -4.11
CA ASP A 45 12.23 -6.48 -3.75
C ASP A 45 12.30 -4.94 -3.72
N VAL A 46 13.43 -4.37 -3.28
CA VAL A 46 13.58 -2.92 -3.10
C VAL A 46 13.37 -2.13 -4.40
N GLU A 47 13.86 -2.64 -5.53
CA GLU A 47 13.73 -1.97 -6.82
C GLU A 47 12.28 -1.99 -7.33
N ASN A 48 11.64 -3.15 -7.21
CA ASN A 48 10.26 -3.35 -7.63
C ASN A 48 9.24 -2.68 -6.69
N THR A 49 9.49 -2.58 -5.38
CA THR A 49 8.70 -1.76 -4.47
C THR A 49 8.71 -0.29 -4.91
N ARG A 50 9.90 0.24 -5.24
CA ARG A 50 10.03 1.60 -5.77
C ARG A 50 9.24 1.76 -7.06
N LYS A 51 9.39 0.82 -7.99
CA LYS A 51 8.67 0.85 -9.28
C LYS A 51 7.16 0.81 -9.09
N ALA A 52 6.66 -0.10 -8.27
CA ALA A 52 5.24 -0.23 -7.95
C ALA A 52 4.71 1.07 -7.32
N PHE A 53 5.41 1.63 -6.33
CA PHE A 53 5.01 2.89 -5.70
C PHE A 53 4.87 4.03 -6.72
N LEU A 54 5.87 4.21 -7.60
CA LEU A 54 5.84 5.24 -8.64
C LEU A 54 4.74 4.99 -9.67
N ASN A 55 4.48 3.73 -10.02
CA ASN A 55 3.39 3.39 -10.94
C ASN A 55 2.01 3.69 -10.35
N HIS A 56 1.80 3.64 -9.04
CA HIS A 56 0.54 4.11 -8.45
C HIS A 56 0.33 5.62 -8.65
N LEU A 57 1.39 6.43 -8.56
CA LEU A 57 1.30 7.88 -8.73
C LEU A 57 0.80 8.29 -10.13
N GLN A 58 1.05 7.48 -11.16
CA GLN A 58 0.62 7.81 -12.51
C GLN A 58 -0.91 7.85 -12.67
N PHE A 59 -1.61 7.09 -11.82
CA PHE A 59 -3.07 7.04 -11.78
C PHE A 59 -3.69 8.17 -10.97
N VAL A 60 -2.89 9.03 -10.33
CA VAL A 60 -3.42 10.12 -9.50
C VAL A 60 -3.63 11.37 -10.37
N LYS A 61 -4.82 11.96 -10.32
CA LYS A 61 -5.09 13.28 -10.91
C LYS A 61 -4.32 14.38 -10.17
N THR A 62 -4.23 15.57 -10.77
CA THR A 62 -3.70 16.76 -10.09
C THR A 62 -4.80 17.83 -10.06
N PRO A 63 -5.32 18.22 -8.88
CA PRO A 63 -5.02 17.67 -7.55
C PRO A 63 -5.61 16.25 -7.35
N GLY A 64 -5.02 15.46 -6.46
CA GLY A 64 -5.45 14.09 -6.15
C GLY A 64 -4.62 13.49 -5.02
N VAL A 65 -5.03 12.32 -4.51
CA VAL A 65 -4.41 11.67 -3.35
C VAL A 65 -4.02 10.23 -3.65
N LEU A 66 -2.81 9.84 -3.25
CA LEU A 66 -2.37 8.46 -3.15
C LEU A 66 -2.32 8.03 -1.69
N ILE A 67 -2.98 6.94 -1.34
CA ILE A 67 -2.94 6.30 -0.02
C ILE A 67 -2.31 4.92 -0.20
N VAL A 68 -1.17 4.68 0.44
CA VAL A 68 -0.47 3.38 0.41
C VAL A 68 -0.23 2.92 1.85
N THR A 69 -0.54 1.66 2.15
CA THR A 69 -0.23 1.03 3.43
C THR A 69 0.72 -0.14 3.25
N PHE A 70 1.61 -0.33 4.20
CA PHE A 70 2.59 -1.43 4.23
C PHE A 70 3.10 -1.65 5.67
N PRO A 71 3.53 -2.87 6.03
CA PRO A 71 4.16 -3.13 7.31
C PRO A 71 5.51 -2.43 7.42
N THR A 72 5.76 -1.77 8.55
CA THR A 72 7.08 -1.21 8.89
C THR A 72 7.80 -2.15 9.88
N PRO A 73 9.13 -2.22 9.84
CA PRO A 73 9.90 -3.14 10.69
C PRO A 73 9.99 -2.60 12.12
N THR A 74 8.87 -2.42 12.82
CA THR A 74 8.84 -2.03 14.23
C THR A 74 9.30 -3.17 15.13
N PHE A 75 9.73 -2.88 16.36
CA PHE A 75 10.10 -3.91 17.31
C PHE A 75 8.94 -4.87 17.59
N LEU A 76 7.74 -4.32 17.82
CA LEU A 76 6.52 -5.10 18.04
C LEU A 76 6.24 -6.04 16.85
N TYR A 77 6.26 -5.51 15.62
CA TYR A 77 6.05 -6.32 14.42
C TYR A 77 7.07 -7.46 14.31
N ARG A 78 8.36 -7.18 14.55
CA ARG A 78 9.41 -8.21 14.50
C ARG A 78 9.20 -9.30 15.55
N MET A 79 8.79 -8.92 16.77
CA MET A 79 8.50 -9.90 17.82
C MET A 79 7.28 -10.75 17.50
N THR A 80 6.18 -10.14 17.06
CA THR A 80 4.95 -10.88 16.74
C THR A 80 5.14 -11.77 15.52
N ARG A 81 5.87 -11.30 14.50
CA ARG A 81 6.26 -12.10 13.34
C ARG A 81 7.10 -13.30 13.75
N PHE A 82 8.16 -13.09 14.53
CA PHE A 82 9.01 -14.18 15.01
C PHE A 82 8.21 -15.25 15.77
N LEU A 83 7.34 -14.84 16.70
CA LEU A 83 6.49 -15.79 17.44
C LEU A 83 5.52 -16.53 16.52
N ALA A 84 4.93 -15.85 15.54
CA ALA A 84 4.04 -16.47 14.57
C ALA A 84 4.77 -17.46 13.64
N GLU A 85 5.99 -17.13 13.22
CA GLU A 85 6.86 -18.03 12.46
C GLU A 85 7.24 -19.26 13.29
N CYS A 86 7.61 -19.10 14.57
CA CYS A 86 7.89 -20.23 15.47
C CYS A 86 6.69 -21.15 15.72
N LEU A 87 5.47 -20.65 15.58
CA LEU A 87 4.23 -21.40 15.75
C LEU A 87 3.66 -21.93 14.42
N ASP A 88 4.38 -21.79 13.29
CA ASP A 88 3.91 -22.10 11.93
C ASP A 88 2.56 -21.41 11.57
N MET A 89 2.28 -20.27 12.21
CA MET A 89 1.06 -19.47 12.02
C MET A 89 1.25 -18.33 11.02
N TRP A 90 2.49 -18.03 10.64
CA TRP A 90 2.80 -16.96 9.70
C TRP A 90 2.45 -17.38 8.28
N ILE A 91 1.58 -16.64 7.60
CA ILE A 91 1.12 -16.99 6.24
C ILE A 91 1.74 -16.11 5.13
N PHE A 92 2.44 -15.03 5.51
CA PHE A 92 3.00 -14.03 4.59
C PHE A 92 4.51 -14.20 4.43
N HIS A 93 4.94 -15.34 3.89
CA HIS A 93 6.37 -15.71 3.86
C HIS A 93 7.21 -14.86 2.90
N ASP A 94 6.56 -14.26 1.91
CA ASP A 94 7.16 -13.44 0.86
C ASP A 94 7.18 -11.93 1.19
N GLU A 95 6.52 -11.51 2.28
CA GLU A 95 6.49 -10.10 2.65
C GLU A 95 7.80 -9.66 3.32
N ARG A 96 8.29 -8.49 2.90
CA ARG A 96 9.34 -7.74 3.59
C ARG A 96 8.73 -6.49 4.22
N PRO A 97 9.00 -6.22 5.51
CA PRO A 97 8.64 -4.93 6.09
C PRO A 97 9.46 -3.82 5.41
N ILE A 98 8.79 -2.75 5.00
CA ILE A 98 9.39 -1.63 4.27
C ILE A 98 9.80 -0.55 5.27
N ARG A 99 11.02 -0.03 5.14
CA ARG A 99 11.46 1.12 5.95
C ARG A 99 10.89 2.41 5.39
N GLU A 100 10.51 3.32 6.28
CA GLU A 100 10.07 4.67 5.93
C GLU A 100 11.02 5.37 4.95
N SER A 101 12.32 5.29 5.22
CA SER A 101 13.35 5.95 4.43
C SER A 101 13.37 5.49 2.98
N GLU A 102 12.99 4.23 2.70
CA GLU A 102 12.89 3.72 1.32
C GLU A 102 11.87 4.54 0.54
N ILE A 103 10.67 4.73 1.09
CA ILE A 103 9.60 5.50 0.45
C ILE A 103 9.93 6.99 0.45
N ARG A 104 10.41 7.54 1.57
CA ARG A 104 10.74 8.97 1.70
C ARG A 104 11.79 9.42 0.68
N SER A 105 12.76 8.55 0.37
CA SER A 105 13.79 8.81 -0.65
C SER A 105 13.27 8.87 -2.09
N LEU A 106 12.06 8.37 -2.35
CA LEU A 106 11.42 8.42 -3.68
C LEU A 106 10.75 9.76 -3.97
N ILE A 107 10.51 10.56 -2.92
CA ILE A 107 9.70 11.78 -2.97
C ILE A 107 10.50 13.11 -3.19
N PRO A 108 11.85 13.19 -3.29
CA PRO A 108 12.55 14.48 -3.16
C PRO A 108 12.48 15.42 -4.39
N SER A 109 11.76 15.10 -5.47
CA SER A 109 11.79 15.93 -6.70
C SER A 109 10.46 16.08 -7.45
N LEU A 110 9.35 15.59 -6.91
CA LEU A 110 8.05 15.67 -7.57
C LEU A 110 7.21 16.71 -6.81
N ASN A 111 6.50 17.60 -7.53
CA ASN A 111 5.63 18.67 -7.01
C ASN A 111 4.40 18.16 -6.20
N TYR A 112 4.53 17.08 -5.43
CA TYR A 112 3.48 16.52 -4.59
C TYR A 112 3.56 17.10 -3.18
N ASN A 113 2.46 17.67 -2.69
CA ASN A 113 2.29 17.99 -1.28
C ASN A 113 1.94 16.69 -0.54
N ILE A 114 2.85 16.17 0.28
CA ILE A 114 2.52 15.08 1.21
C ILE A 114 1.65 15.66 2.31
N CYS A 115 0.39 15.25 2.39
CA CYS A 115 -0.51 15.71 3.45
C CYS A 115 -0.26 15.01 4.79
N GLU A 116 0.21 13.74 4.80
CA GLU A 116 0.48 13.02 6.03
C GLU A 116 1.32 11.75 5.79
N TYR A 117 2.31 11.50 6.65
CA TYR A 117 2.93 10.19 6.83
C TYR A 117 2.71 9.80 8.29
N SER A 118 1.84 8.82 8.55
CA SER A 118 1.56 8.30 9.88
C SER A 118 2.05 6.86 9.97
N GLY A 119 3.35 6.69 10.23
CA GLY A 119 3.81 5.45 10.83
C GLY A 119 3.20 5.36 12.23
N LEU A 120 2.51 4.27 12.57
CA LEU A 120 2.24 3.91 13.97
C LEU A 120 3.57 3.46 14.62
N SER A 121 4.55 4.36 14.63
CA SER A 121 5.77 4.24 15.39
C SER A 121 5.37 4.49 16.85
N TYR A 122 5.27 3.42 17.63
CA TYR A 122 5.22 3.56 19.08
C TYR A 122 6.58 4.09 19.54
N GLU A 123 6.70 5.39 19.76
CA GLU A 123 7.79 5.94 20.58
C GLU A 123 7.39 5.73 22.05
N PRO A 124 8.14 4.91 22.82
CA PRO A 124 7.94 4.86 24.26
C PRO A 124 8.25 6.25 24.80
N LYS A 125 7.32 6.87 25.52
CA LYS A 125 7.64 8.03 26.34
C LYS A 125 8.55 7.57 27.46
N GLU A 126 9.77 8.11 27.51
CA GLU A 126 10.66 8.05 28.68
C GLU A 126 10.00 8.67 29.92
#